data_AF-A0A8H5AX73-F1
#
_entry.id   AF-A0A8H5AX73-F1
#
_cell.length_a   1.000
_cell.length_b   1.000
_cell.length_c   1.000
_cell.angle_alpha   90.00
_cell.angle_beta   90.00
_cell.angle_gamma   90.00
#
_symmetry.space_group_name_H-M   'P 1'
#
loop_
_entity.id
_entity.type
_entity.pdbx_description
1 polymer ?
#
loop_
_entity_poly.entity_id
_entity_poly.type
_entity_poly.pdbx_seq_one_letter_code
_entity_poly.pdbx_strand_id
1 'polypeptide(L)'
;MSDPPKVKKVLLYDVQWMDDTFVSRAITESLFSPQRESGNLSAHDYDASINFFSNFHRHYPIIGTLAAVSLFPLVNNAKRTRGKQLALLFGLGVVGHGSGRLYSGVAHLNYVRSLDHPYGFQKAIREVSTQVGAPKTGRRLVLQWPYQVSPDDIDPDEQNTTSSNLILDINSESQQAKGPQVSNPRSKWDEIRNANSGTARNSTWDAIRQKHERTSTKESSKKDETLWIDNPTGQTDRYATPDTYDKGDKYSDGTEARSTS
;
A
#
# COMPACT_ATOMS: atom_id res chain seq x y z
N MET A 1 43.78 1.87 -9.55
CA MET A 1 42.56 2.35 -8.87
C MET A 1 41.57 1.21 -8.96
N SER A 2 41.21 0.60 -7.84
CA SER A 2 40.23 -0.49 -7.79
C SER A 2 38.85 0.11 -7.62
N ASP A 3 37.87 -0.33 -8.42
CA ASP A 3 36.49 0.12 -8.26
C ASP A 3 35.98 -0.26 -6.86
N PRO A 4 35.23 0.62 -6.17
CA PRO A 4 34.67 0.31 -4.86
C PRO A 4 33.71 -0.90 -4.96
N PRO A 5 33.64 -1.73 -3.90
CA PRO A 5 32.75 -2.89 -3.89
C PRO A 5 31.30 -2.45 -4.02
N LYS A 6 30.62 -2.97 -5.04
CA LYS A 6 29.20 -2.69 -5.29
C LYS A 6 28.33 -3.42 -4.28
N VAL A 7 27.61 -2.68 -3.44
CA VAL A 7 26.67 -3.24 -2.47
C VAL A 7 25.40 -3.67 -3.20
N LYS A 8 25.04 -4.96 -3.09
CA LYS A 8 23.79 -5.51 -3.62
C LYS A 8 22.72 -5.46 -2.53
N LYS A 9 21.61 -4.77 -2.77
CA LYS A 9 20.42 -4.80 -1.91
C LYS A 9 19.27 -5.52 -2.63
N VAL A 10 18.27 -5.96 -1.88
CA VAL A 10 17.08 -6.64 -2.40
C VAL A 10 15.84 -5.82 -2.09
N LEU A 11 15.10 -5.46 -3.13
CA LEU A 11 13.79 -4.83 -3.01
C LEU A 11 12.77 -5.91 -2.68
N LEU A 12 12.08 -5.74 -1.55
CA LEU A 12 10.97 -6.58 -1.14
C LEU A 12 9.66 -5.93 -1.62
N TYR A 13 8.97 -6.56 -2.55
CA TYR A 13 7.79 -6.01 -3.20
C TYR A 13 6.60 -6.97 -3.05
N ASP A 14 5.63 -6.62 -2.20
CA ASP A 14 4.42 -7.42 -1.95
C ASP A 14 3.32 -7.06 -2.95
N VAL A 15 3.20 -7.84 -4.03
CA VAL A 15 2.28 -7.56 -5.15
C VAL A 15 0.83 -7.38 -4.66
N GLN A 16 0.39 -8.24 -3.74
CA GLN A 16 -1.00 -8.21 -3.28
C GLN A 16 -1.27 -6.96 -2.45
N TRP A 17 -0.36 -6.58 -1.55
CA TRP A 17 -0.52 -5.35 -0.78
C TRP A 17 -0.53 -4.10 -1.67
N MET A 18 0.30 -4.07 -2.71
CA MET A 18 0.34 -2.98 -3.66
C MET A 18 -0.99 -2.82 -4.40
N ASP A 19 -1.56 -3.94 -4.87
CA ASP A 19 -2.89 -3.94 -5.49
C ASP A 19 -3.98 -3.46 -4.52
N ASP A 20 -3.97 -3.97 -3.28
CA ASP A 20 -4.98 -3.63 -2.28
C ASP A 20 -4.88 -2.17 -1.80
N THR A 21 -3.67 -1.59 -1.77
CA THR A 21 -3.42 -0.24 -1.24
C THR A 21 -3.59 0.84 -2.30
N PHE A 22 -3.03 0.63 -3.50
CA PHE A 22 -2.95 1.66 -4.54
C PHE A 22 -4.14 1.62 -5.50
N VAL A 23 -5.36 1.48 -4.97
CA VAL A 23 -6.58 1.16 -5.74
C VAL A 23 -6.87 2.12 -6.88
N SER A 24 -6.59 3.40 -6.66
CA SER A 24 -6.86 4.47 -7.62
C SER A 24 -5.67 5.40 -7.74
N ARG A 25 -5.68 6.16 -8.85
CA ARG A 25 -4.73 7.24 -9.10
C ARG A 25 -4.69 8.25 -7.94
N ALA A 26 -5.86 8.71 -7.49
CA ALA A 26 -5.96 9.70 -6.41
C ALA A 26 -5.35 9.19 -5.09
N ILE A 27 -5.59 7.92 -4.74
CA ILE A 27 -4.99 7.30 -3.55
C ILE A 27 -3.47 7.21 -3.71
N THR A 28 -3.00 6.79 -4.88
CA THR A 28 -1.57 6.69 -5.19
C THR A 28 -0.86 8.03 -5.11
N GLU A 29 -1.45 9.08 -5.69
CA GLU A 29 -0.96 10.45 -5.60
C GLU A 29 -0.93 10.94 -4.14
N SER A 30 -2.00 10.71 -3.37
CA SER A 30 -2.06 11.13 -1.97
C SER A 30 -1.00 10.46 -1.07
N LEU A 31 -0.66 9.20 -1.35
CA LEU A 31 0.31 8.43 -0.57
C LEU A 31 1.76 8.71 -1.01
N PHE A 32 1.99 8.94 -2.30
CA PHE A 32 3.33 9.19 -2.83
C PHE A 32 3.73 10.66 -2.95
N SER A 33 2.79 11.62 -2.97
CA SER A 33 3.18 13.05 -3.04
C SER A 33 4.08 13.46 -1.89
N PRO A 34 3.78 13.11 -0.62
CA PRO A 34 4.68 13.43 0.50
C PRO A 34 6.07 12.77 0.35
N GLN A 35 6.13 11.58 -0.26
CA GLN A 35 7.37 10.84 -0.47
C GLN A 35 8.24 11.43 -1.59
N ARG A 36 7.60 12.02 -2.60
CA ARG A 36 8.30 12.79 -3.63
C ARG A 36 8.84 14.10 -3.06
N GLU A 37 8.03 14.81 -2.28
CA GLU A 37 8.40 16.08 -1.64
C GLU A 37 9.54 15.91 -0.62
N SER A 38 9.60 14.77 0.08
CA SER A 38 10.71 14.43 0.98
C SER A 38 12.00 14.00 0.26
N GLY A 39 11.95 13.84 -1.07
CA GLY A 39 13.08 13.34 -1.86
C GLY A 39 13.32 11.83 -1.72
N ASN A 40 12.44 11.09 -1.03
CA ASN A 40 12.53 9.63 -0.98
C ASN A 40 12.21 8.98 -2.33
N LEU A 41 11.34 9.61 -3.13
CA LEU A 41 10.89 9.10 -4.42
C LEU A 41 11.28 10.05 -5.56
N SER A 42 11.97 9.53 -6.58
CA SER A 42 12.29 10.27 -7.81
C SER A 42 11.01 10.74 -8.52
N ALA A 43 11.08 11.89 -9.21
CA ALA A 43 9.98 12.38 -10.04
C ALA A 43 9.57 11.36 -11.12
N HIS A 44 10.55 10.69 -11.75
CA HIS A 44 10.31 9.64 -12.73
C HIS A 44 9.55 8.44 -12.11
N ASP A 45 10.02 7.95 -10.96
CA ASP A 45 9.43 6.79 -10.30
C ASP A 45 8.04 7.11 -9.75
N TYR A 46 7.80 8.35 -9.32
CA TYR A 46 6.48 8.86 -8.94
C TYR A 46 5.49 8.79 -10.10
N ASP A 47 5.84 9.34 -11.26
CA ASP A 47 4.98 9.32 -12.45
C ASP A 47 4.76 7.91 -12.97
N ALA A 48 5.81 7.08 -13.00
CA ALA A 48 5.72 5.67 -13.36
C ALA A 48 4.76 4.91 -12.44
N SER A 49 4.83 5.16 -11.13
CA SER A 49 3.94 4.55 -10.13
C SER A 49 2.48 4.93 -10.34
N ILE A 50 2.20 6.22 -10.53
CA ILE A 50 0.84 6.71 -10.76
C ILE A 50 0.22 6.08 -12.00
N ASN A 51 0.98 6.05 -13.10
CA ASN A 51 0.53 5.48 -14.35
C ASN A 51 0.36 3.96 -14.25
N PHE A 52 1.24 3.27 -13.53
CA PHE A 52 1.16 1.82 -13.36
C PHE A 52 -0.04 1.42 -12.50
N PHE A 53 -0.16 1.93 -11.27
CA PHE A 53 -1.17 1.45 -10.32
C PHE A 53 -2.61 1.78 -10.73
N SER A 54 -2.81 2.84 -11.51
CA SER A 54 -4.13 3.18 -12.07
C SER A 54 -4.50 2.36 -13.32
N ASN A 55 -3.60 1.52 -13.83
CA ASN A 55 -3.78 0.81 -15.09
C ASN A 55 -4.59 -0.50 -14.96
N PHE A 56 -4.94 -1.09 -16.10
CA PHE A 56 -5.85 -2.23 -16.24
C PHE A 56 -5.29 -3.60 -15.81
N HIS A 57 -4.03 -3.71 -15.39
CA HIS A 57 -3.39 -5.00 -15.03
C HIS A 57 -4.15 -5.75 -13.90
N ARG A 58 -4.78 -4.99 -12.98
CA ARG A 58 -5.65 -5.51 -11.91
C ARG A 58 -6.82 -6.35 -12.42
N HIS A 59 -7.29 -6.07 -13.64
CA HIS A 59 -8.44 -6.74 -14.24
C HIS A 59 -8.06 -7.97 -15.07
N TYR A 60 -6.76 -8.27 -15.26
CA TYR A 60 -6.32 -9.43 -16.03
C TYR A 60 -6.92 -10.76 -15.56
N PRO A 61 -7.07 -11.06 -14.25
CA PRO A 61 -7.73 -12.29 -13.82
C PRO A 61 -9.19 -12.38 -14.27
N ILE A 62 -9.93 -11.26 -14.24
CA ILE A 62 -11.34 -11.21 -14.68
C ILE A 62 -11.42 -11.36 -16.20
N ILE A 63 -10.62 -10.57 -16.93
CA ILE A 63 -10.56 -10.62 -18.39
C ILE A 63 -10.14 -12.02 -18.87
N GLY A 64 -9.13 -12.62 -18.23
CA GLY A 64 -8.69 -13.98 -18.51
C GLY A 64 -9.79 -15.03 -18.27
N THR A 65 -10.58 -14.86 -17.21
CA THR A 65 -11.75 -15.72 -16.94
C THR A 65 -12.78 -15.59 -18.06
N LEU A 66 -13.15 -14.36 -18.44
CA LEU A 66 -14.13 -14.10 -19.50
C LEU A 66 -13.63 -14.62 -20.85
N ALA A 67 -12.35 -14.42 -21.17
CA ALA A 67 -11.73 -14.92 -22.40
C ALA A 67 -11.66 -16.45 -22.44
N ALA A 68 -11.39 -17.13 -21.33
CA ALA A 68 -11.38 -18.59 -21.29
C ALA A 68 -12.80 -19.18 -21.40
N VAL A 69 -13.78 -18.55 -20.74
CA VAL A 69 -15.19 -18.98 -20.80
C VAL A 69 -15.80 -18.74 -22.19
N SER A 70 -15.40 -17.69 -22.91
CA SER A 70 -15.89 -17.43 -24.27
C SER A 70 -15.47 -18.51 -25.28
N LEU A 71 -14.44 -19.29 -24.99
CA LEU A 71 -14.02 -20.46 -25.78
C LEU A 71 -14.89 -21.69 -25.53
N PHE A 72 -15.77 -21.69 -24.52
CA PHE A 72 -16.61 -22.84 -24.17
C PHE A 72 -17.43 -23.41 -25.35
N PRO A 73 -18.09 -22.60 -26.20
CA PRO A 73 -18.85 -23.13 -27.34
C PRO A 73 -17.98 -23.93 -28.33
N LEU A 74 -16.69 -23.60 -28.44
CA LEU A 74 -15.75 -24.28 -29.35
C LEU A 74 -15.31 -25.65 -28.84
N VAL A 75 -15.29 -25.83 -27.51
CA VAL A 75 -14.85 -27.09 -26.87
C VAL A 75 -16.03 -27.94 -26.36
N ASN A 76 -17.26 -27.41 -26.41
CA ASN A 76 -18.43 -28.10 -25.90
C ASN A 76 -19.08 -28.98 -26.97
N ASN A 77 -19.09 -30.30 -26.73
CA ASN A 77 -19.87 -31.23 -27.52
C ASN A 77 -21.30 -31.34 -26.96
N ALA A 78 -22.31 -31.16 -27.81
CA ALA A 78 -23.74 -31.20 -27.43
C ALA A 78 -24.17 -32.50 -26.72
N LYS A 79 -23.40 -33.58 -26.86
CA LYS A 79 -23.67 -34.90 -26.24
C LYS A 79 -23.21 -35.01 -24.78
N ARG A 80 -22.58 -33.98 -24.20
CA ARG A 80 -22.06 -34.04 -22.82
C ARG A 80 -23.19 -33.83 -21.79
N THR A 81 -23.19 -34.60 -20.71
CA THR A 81 -24.12 -34.41 -19.57
C THR A 81 -23.94 -33.03 -18.92
N ARG A 82 -25.01 -32.40 -18.41
CA ARG A 82 -24.98 -31.06 -17.77
C ARG A 82 -23.87 -30.91 -16.71
N GLY A 83 -23.66 -31.90 -15.85
CA GLY A 83 -22.60 -31.86 -14.83
C GLY A 83 -21.18 -31.75 -15.43
N LYS A 84 -20.92 -32.44 -16.54
CA LYS A 84 -19.64 -32.35 -17.26
C LYS A 84 -19.45 -31.01 -17.97
N GLN A 85 -20.54 -30.36 -18.39
CA GLN A 85 -20.50 -29.02 -18.97
C GLN A 85 -20.18 -27.97 -17.90
N LEU A 86 -20.82 -28.05 -16.73
CA LEU A 86 -20.53 -27.17 -15.59
C LEU A 86 -19.08 -27.35 -15.11
N ALA A 87 -18.60 -28.59 -15.00
CA ALA A 87 -17.21 -28.86 -14.63
C ALA A 87 -16.22 -28.27 -15.64
N LEU A 88 -16.51 -28.37 -16.95
CA LEU A 88 -15.70 -27.76 -18.00
C LEU A 88 -15.70 -26.23 -17.91
N LEU A 89 -16.86 -25.59 -17.74
CA LEU A 89 -16.98 -24.14 -17.57
C LEU A 89 -16.18 -23.64 -16.36
N PHE A 90 -16.33 -24.31 -15.21
CA PHE A 90 -15.58 -23.98 -14.01
C PHE A 90 -14.07 -24.15 -14.22
N GLY A 91 -13.66 -25.26 -14.85
CA GLY A 91 -12.26 -25.51 -15.18
C GLY A 91 -11.66 -24.43 -16.09
N LEU A 92 -12.37 -24.03 -17.15
CA LEU A 92 -11.97 -22.92 -18.01
C LEU A 92 -11.85 -21.61 -17.23
N GLY A 93 -12.81 -21.34 -16.34
CA GLY A 93 -12.76 -20.15 -15.48
C GLY A 93 -11.52 -20.11 -14.57
N VAL A 94 -11.20 -21.23 -13.90
CA VAL A 94 -10.00 -21.33 -13.04
C VAL A 94 -8.71 -21.14 -13.84
N VAL A 95 -8.62 -21.77 -15.03
CA VAL A 95 -7.45 -21.62 -15.91
C VAL A 95 -7.31 -20.18 -16.41
N GLY A 96 -8.41 -19.56 -16.82
CA GLY A 96 -8.44 -18.16 -17.24
C GLY A 96 -8.02 -17.20 -16.12
N HIS A 97 -8.54 -17.40 -14.91
CA HIS A 97 -8.18 -16.62 -13.73
C HIS A 97 -6.68 -16.77 -13.39
N GLY A 98 -6.17 -18.00 -13.37
CA GLY A 98 -4.76 -18.29 -13.12
C GLY A 98 -3.84 -17.65 -14.15
N SER A 99 -4.20 -17.74 -15.44
CA SER A 99 -3.46 -17.10 -16.53
C SER A 99 -3.41 -15.58 -16.35
N GLY A 100 -4.55 -14.96 -16.02
CA GLY A 100 -4.62 -13.51 -15.76
C GLY A 100 -3.79 -13.07 -14.55
N ARG A 101 -3.71 -13.89 -13.49
CA ARG A 101 -2.81 -13.65 -12.35
C ARG A 101 -1.34 -13.68 -12.75
N LEU A 102 -0.94 -14.61 -13.62
CA LEU A 102 0.43 -14.66 -14.16
C LEU A 102 0.76 -13.39 -14.95
N TYR A 103 -0.13 -12.95 -15.84
CA TYR A 103 0.06 -11.70 -16.59
C TYR A 103 0.14 -10.48 -15.68
N SER A 104 -0.66 -10.43 -14.60
CA SER A 104 -0.56 -9.35 -13.61
C SER A 104 0.82 -9.37 -12.95
N GLY A 105 1.30 -10.53 -12.50
CA GLY A 105 2.65 -10.69 -11.94
C GLY A 105 3.76 -10.24 -12.90
N VAL A 106 3.64 -10.56 -14.20
CA VAL A 106 4.58 -10.08 -15.23
C VAL A 106 4.53 -8.56 -15.37
N ALA A 107 3.35 -7.93 -15.28
CA ALA A 107 3.22 -6.48 -15.32
C ALA A 107 3.92 -5.81 -14.13
N HIS A 108 3.75 -6.33 -12.91
CA HIS A 108 4.48 -5.84 -11.73
C HIS A 108 6.00 -6.02 -11.88
N LEU A 109 6.46 -7.15 -12.42
CA LEU A 109 7.88 -7.36 -12.70
C LEU A 109 8.44 -6.33 -13.68
N ASN A 110 7.70 -6.04 -14.76
CA ASN A 110 8.12 -5.03 -15.74
C ASN A 110 8.15 -3.63 -15.12
N TYR A 111 7.18 -3.30 -14.28
CA TYR A 111 7.14 -2.03 -13.54
C TYR A 111 8.31 -1.89 -12.56
N VAL A 112 8.60 -2.91 -11.76
CA VAL A 112 9.75 -2.87 -10.83
C VAL A 112 11.07 -2.72 -11.59
N ARG A 113 11.17 -3.31 -12.79
CA ARG A 113 12.34 -3.16 -13.67
C ARG A 113 12.46 -1.78 -14.31
N SER A 114 11.36 -1.04 -14.42
CA SER A 114 11.37 0.32 -15.00
C SER A 114 11.65 1.41 -13.96
N LEU A 115 11.84 1.07 -12.67
CA LEU A 115 12.21 2.04 -11.65
C LEU A 115 13.67 2.45 -11.79
N ASP A 116 13.94 3.75 -11.75
CA ASP A 116 15.29 4.30 -11.80
C ASP A 116 15.98 4.18 -10.43
N HIS A 117 15.25 4.46 -9.34
CA HIS A 117 15.79 4.47 -7.98
C HIS A 117 15.03 3.47 -7.08
N PRO A 118 15.27 2.16 -7.26
CA PRO A 118 14.55 1.11 -6.50
C PRO A 118 14.75 1.23 -4.98
N TYR A 119 15.87 1.79 -4.53
CA TYR A 119 16.12 2.07 -3.11
C TYR A 119 15.17 3.14 -2.55
N GLY A 120 15.05 4.28 -3.24
CA GLY A 120 14.15 5.35 -2.85
C GLY A 120 12.68 4.88 -2.83
N PHE A 121 12.30 4.12 -3.86
CA PHE A 121 10.99 3.48 -3.90
C PHE A 121 10.75 2.55 -2.70
N GLN A 122 11.72 1.70 -2.33
CA GLN A 122 11.60 0.82 -1.16
C GLN A 122 11.38 1.60 0.15
N LYS A 123 12.11 2.70 0.33
CA LYS A 123 11.98 3.57 1.49
C LYS A 123 10.60 4.22 1.53
N ALA A 124 10.14 4.75 0.39
CA ALA A 124 8.81 5.34 0.24
C ALA A 124 7.70 4.32 0.57
N ILE A 125 7.79 3.09 0.07
CA ILE A 125 6.85 2.02 0.38
C ILE A 125 6.83 1.66 1.86
N ARG A 126 8.01 1.61 2.51
CA ARG A 126 8.10 1.37 3.95
C ARG A 126 7.37 2.46 4.72
N GLU A 127 7.61 3.73 4.41
CA GLU A 127 6.92 4.86 5.05
C GLU A 127 5.41 4.80 4.80
N VAL A 128 4.96 4.56 3.57
CA VAL A 128 3.53 4.37 3.26
C VAL A 128 2.92 3.21 4.06
N SER A 129 3.65 2.09 4.20
CA SER A 129 3.19 0.96 5.01
C SER A 129 3.06 1.29 6.50
N THR A 130 3.87 2.22 7.02
CA THR A 130 3.69 2.71 8.39
C THR A 130 2.46 3.61 8.55
N GLN A 131 2.08 4.34 7.50
CA GLN A 131 0.91 5.23 7.51
C GLN A 131 -0.40 4.47 7.31
N VAL A 132 -0.46 3.58 6.31
CA VAL A 132 -1.70 2.86 5.92
C VAL A 132 -1.88 1.55 6.71
N GLY A 133 -0.80 1.06 7.32
CA GLY A 133 -0.76 -0.20 8.03
C GLY A 133 0.00 -1.27 7.25
N ALA A 134 0.73 -2.09 8.02
CA ALA A 134 1.58 -3.11 7.46
C ALA A 134 0.77 -4.17 6.68
N PRO A 135 1.37 -4.76 5.64
CA PRO A 135 0.80 -5.92 4.96
C PRO A 135 0.42 -7.02 5.98
N LYS A 136 -0.85 -7.45 6.02
CA LYS A 136 -1.34 -8.52 6.90
C LYS A 136 -0.54 -9.80 6.67
N THR A 137 0.25 -10.22 7.65
CA THR A 137 1.13 -11.41 7.58
C THR A 137 0.34 -12.66 7.16
N GLY A 138 0.57 -13.14 5.94
CA GLY A 138 -0.12 -14.29 5.35
C GLY A 138 0.70 -14.86 4.20
N ARG A 139 0.22 -15.94 3.55
CA ARG A 139 0.86 -16.52 2.35
C ARG A 139 0.80 -15.52 1.20
N ARG A 140 1.81 -14.67 1.08
CA ARG A 140 1.87 -13.56 0.12
C ARG A 140 2.99 -13.76 -0.88
N LEU A 141 2.73 -13.32 -2.11
CA LEU A 141 3.73 -13.29 -3.16
C LEU A 141 4.60 -12.05 -2.99
N VAL A 142 5.76 -12.22 -2.34
CA VAL A 142 6.77 -11.17 -2.24
C VAL A 142 7.78 -11.36 -3.36
N LEU A 143 7.81 -10.43 -4.30
CA LEU A 143 8.85 -10.36 -5.32
C LEU A 143 10.12 -9.82 -4.68
N GLN A 144 11.22 -10.55 -4.88
CA GLN A 144 12.56 -10.15 -4.45
C GLN A 144 13.35 -9.71 -5.68
N TRP A 145 13.69 -8.43 -5.76
CA TRP A 145 14.44 -7.89 -6.88
C TRP A 145 15.82 -7.39 -6.43
N PRO A 146 16.93 -8.04 -6.83
CA PRO A 146 18.26 -7.57 -6.49
C PRO A 146 18.61 -6.33 -7.32
N TYR A 147 19.11 -5.28 -6.67
CA TYR A 147 19.59 -4.07 -7.32
C TYR A 147 20.93 -3.61 -6.74
N GLN A 148 21.67 -2.82 -7.50
CA GLN A 148 22.91 -2.18 -7.05
C GLN A 148 22.56 -0.80 -6.52
N VAL A 149 23.00 -0.50 -5.32
CA VAL A 149 22.80 0.83 -4.71
C VAL A 149 23.93 1.72 -5.19
N SER A 150 23.61 2.92 -5.70
CA SER A 150 24.64 3.92 -5.94
C SER A 150 25.22 4.37 -4.60
N PRO A 151 26.54 4.58 -4.46
CA PRO A 151 27.13 5.10 -3.23
C PRO A 151 26.46 6.40 -2.74
N ASP A 152 25.98 7.21 -3.68
CA ASP A 152 25.33 8.50 -3.41
C ASP A 152 23.92 8.35 -2.81
N ASP A 153 23.27 7.20 -3.00
CA ASP A 153 21.93 6.92 -2.46
C ASP A 153 21.97 6.40 -1.03
N ILE A 154 23.17 6.08 -0.53
CA ILE A 154 23.32 5.48 0.79
C ILE A 154 23.26 6.61 1.83
N ASP A 155 22.12 6.67 2.52
CA ASP A 155 21.98 7.49 3.73
C ASP A 155 23.12 7.11 4.71
N PRO A 156 23.97 8.06 5.13
CA PRO A 156 25.09 7.77 6.03
C PRO A 156 24.64 7.09 7.32
N ASP A 157 23.40 7.33 7.77
CA ASP A 157 22.85 6.71 8.96
C ASP A 157 22.45 5.23 8.73
N GLU A 158 22.16 4.81 7.49
CA GLU A 158 21.82 3.41 7.17
C GLU A 158 23.05 2.49 7.03
N GLN A 159 24.25 3.04 6.84
CA GLN A 159 25.46 2.23 6.66
C GLN A 159 25.77 1.34 7.87
N ASN A 160 25.46 1.81 9.08
CA ASN A 160 25.70 1.05 10.31
C ASN A 160 24.68 -0.08 10.53
N THR A 161 23.47 0.03 9.95
CA THR A 161 22.38 -0.94 10.19
C THR A 161 22.41 -2.08 9.17
N THR A 162 22.92 -1.84 7.96
CA THR A 162 22.80 -2.76 6.82
C THR A 162 23.80 -3.94 6.86
N SER A 163 24.87 -3.85 7.66
CA SER A 163 25.85 -4.95 7.79
C SER A 163 25.30 -6.19 8.51
N SER A 164 24.13 -6.08 9.13
CA SER A 164 23.41 -7.24 9.67
C SER A 164 22.54 -7.83 8.57
N ASN A 165 23.08 -8.81 7.85
CA ASN A 165 22.38 -9.65 6.88
C ASN A 165 21.04 -10.16 7.43
N LEU A 166 19.96 -9.41 7.24
CA LEU A 166 18.59 -9.90 7.30
C LEU A 166 18.35 -10.70 6.02
N ILE A 167 18.95 -11.89 5.96
CA ILE A 167 18.26 -13.02 5.34
C ILE A 167 17.02 -13.19 6.21
N LEU A 168 15.93 -12.52 5.82
CA LEU A 168 14.61 -12.85 6.32
C LEU A 168 14.38 -14.28 5.86
N ASP A 169 14.72 -15.23 6.73
CA ASP A 169 14.37 -16.62 6.61
C ASP A 169 12.84 -16.68 6.78
N ILE A 170 12.13 -16.40 5.68
CA ILE A 170 10.66 -16.39 5.57
C ILE A 170 10.08 -17.79 5.89
N ASN A 171 10.93 -18.78 6.16
CA ASN A 171 10.56 -20.15 6.47
C ASN A 171 10.57 -20.52 7.96
N SER A 172 10.56 -19.56 8.88
CA SER A 172 10.39 -19.84 10.32
C SER A 172 8.93 -20.13 10.70
N GLU A 173 8.35 -21.18 10.10
CA GLU A 173 7.12 -21.82 10.58
C GLU A 173 7.47 -22.79 11.73
N SER A 174 7.06 -22.42 12.94
CA SER A 174 6.55 -23.31 14.00
C SER A 174 7.05 -24.77 14.05
N GLN A 175 8.18 -25.02 14.69
CA GLN A 175 8.41 -26.30 15.36
C GLN A 175 8.12 -26.17 16.86
N GLN A 176 6.86 -26.45 17.21
CA GLN A 176 6.42 -26.63 18.59
C GLN A 176 6.72 -28.09 19.00
N ALA A 177 7.96 -28.34 19.46
CA ALA A 177 8.32 -29.57 20.15
C ALA A 177 8.15 -29.39 21.67
N LYS A 178 7.46 -30.35 22.29
CA LYS A 178 7.07 -30.39 23.70
C LYS A 178 8.24 -30.84 24.59
N GLY A 179 8.68 -29.95 25.50
CA GLY A 179 9.29 -30.25 26.81
C GLY A 179 10.83 -30.23 26.92
N PRO A 180 11.42 -30.27 28.14
CA PRO A 180 10.96 -29.82 29.46
C PRO A 180 11.70 -28.56 29.96
N GLN A 181 11.19 -27.96 31.04
CA GLN A 181 11.60 -26.69 31.66
C GLN A 181 13.12 -26.49 31.78
N VAL A 182 13.63 -25.45 31.10
CA VAL A 182 14.91 -24.81 31.38
C VAL A 182 14.66 -23.30 31.40
N SER A 183 15.12 -22.65 32.46
CA SER A 183 14.97 -21.23 32.81
C SER A 183 14.68 -20.32 31.61
N ASN A 184 13.48 -19.74 31.59
CA ASN A 184 13.02 -18.82 30.55
C ASN A 184 14.10 -17.78 30.22
N PRO A 185 14.66 -17.76 29.00
CA PRO A 185 15.48 -16.64 28.57
C PRO A 185 14.63 -15.38 28.65
N ARG A 186 15.10 -14.37 29.40
CA ARG A 186 14.45 -13.06 29.52
C ARG A 186 14.02 -12.61 28.13
N SER A 187 12.73 -12.39 27.96
CA SER A 187 12.19 -11.92 26.70
C SER A 187 12.92 -10.65 26.29
N LYS A 188 13.29 -10.51 25.01
CA LYS A 188 13.82 -9.23 24.49
C LYS A 188 12.91 -8.05 24.86
N TRP A 189 11.61 -8.30 25.03
CA TRP A 189 10.68 -7.29 25.53
C TRP A 189 10.87 -6.93 26.99
N ASP A 190 11.30 -7.86 27.85
CA ASP A 190 11.64 -7.56 29.24
C ASP A 190 12.96 -6.80 29.35
N GLU A 191 13.91 -7.08 28.46
CA GLU A 191 15.16 -6.30 28.35
C GLU A 191 14.88 -4.86 27.89
N ILE A 192 14.04 -4.69 26.85
CA ILE A 192 13.60 -3.36 26.39
C ILE A 192 12.81 -2.63 27.49
N ARG A 193 11.94 -3.33 28.24
CA ARG A 193 11.19 -2.72 29.36
C ARG A 193 12.12 -2.28 30.49
N ASN A 194 13.11 -3.09 30.88
CA ASN A 194 14.08 -2.70 31.91
C ASN A 194 15.01 -1.56 31.47
N ALA A 195 15.42 -1.54 30.20
CA ALA A 195 16.23 -0.46 29.64
C ALA A 195 15.43 0.86 29.58
N ASN A 196 14.16 0.81 29.19
CA ASN A 196 13.31 2.00 29.16
C ASN A 196 12.90 2.48 30.55
N SER A 197 12.67 1.60 31.53
CA SER A 197 12.30 2.02 32.88
C SER A 197 13.40 2.82 33.59
N GLY A 198 14.68 2.56 33.26
CA GLY A 198 15.81 3.33 33.77
C GLY A 198 16.02 4.68 33.06
N THR A 199 15.59 4.78 31.80
CA THR A 199 15.84 5.96 30.94
C THR A 199 14.61 6.87 30.81
N ALA A 200 13.48 6.49 31.40
CA ALA A 200 12.24 7.28 31.48
C ALA A 200 12.36 8.50 32.42
N ARG A 201 13.46 9.25 32.35
CA ARG A 201 13.48 10.64 32.79
C ARG A 201 12.66 11.43 31.78
N ASN A 202 11.42 11.75 32.16
CA ASN A 202 10.52 12.73 31.55
C ASN A 202 10.76 12.93 30.04
N SER A 203 10.13 12.08 29.22
CA SER A 203 10.17 12.22 27.76
C SER A 203 9.97 13.69 27.36
N THR A 204 10.74 14.17 26.39
CA THR A 204 10.61 15.54 25.85
C THR A 204 9.17 15.84 25.43
N TRP A 205 8.42 14.82 25.03
CA TRP A 205 6.98 14.89 24.75
C TRP A 205 6.11 15.14 25.99
N ASP A 206 6.44 14.53 27.13
CA ASP A 206 5.76 14.77 28.41
C ASP A 206 6.07 16.17 28.96
N ALA A 207 7.29 16.68 28.73
CA ALA A 207 7.63 18.06 29.08
C ALA A 207 6.78 19.08 28.31
N ILE A 208 6.49 18.81 27.03
CA ILE A 208 5.59 19.65 26.22
C ILE A 208 4.15 19.57 26.73
N ARG A 209 3.66 18.37 27.06
CA ARG A 209 2.30 18.17 27.59
C ARG A 209 2.12 18.86 28.95
N GLN A 210 3.06 18.69 29.88
CA GLN A 210 3.05 19.41 31.16
C GLN A 210 3.10 20.92 31.00
N LYS A 211 3.81 21.43 29.99
CA LYS A 211 3.85 22.87 29.70
C LYS A 211 2.48 23.37 29.23
N HIS A 212 1.79 22.63 28.37
CA HIS A 212 0.44 22.99 27.92
C HIS A 212 -0.61 22.91 29.05
N GLU A 213 -0.56 21.86 29.87
CA GLU A 213 -1.47 21.70 31.02
C GLU A 213 -1.33 22.84 32.04
N ARG A 214 -0.09 23.26 32.36
CA ARG A 214 0.16 24.39 33.27
C ARG A 214 -0.27 25.75 32.74
N THR A 215 -0.33 25.91 31.43
CA THR A 215 -0.72 27.19 30.80
C THR A 215 -2.24 27.32 30.76
N SER A 216 -2.94 26.21 30.46
CA SER A 216 -4.41 26.19 30.37
C SER A 216 -5.09 26.44 31.73
N THR A 217 -4.56 25.91 32.84
CA THR A 217 -5.16 26.12 34.17
C THR A 217 -5.02 27.56 34.70
N LYS A 218 -4.10 28.37 34.16
CA LYS A 218 -3.95 29.78 34.57
C LYS A 218 -4.91 30.72 33.83
N GLU A 219 -5.35 30.35 32.63
CA GLU A 219 -6.28 31.17 31.85
C GLU A 219 -7.74 30.94 32.25
N SER A 220 -8.10 29.73 32.70
CA SER A 220 -9.47 29.45 33.17
C SER A 220 -9.81 30.12 34.50
N SER A 221 -8.82 30.44 35.35
CA SER A 221 -9.08 31.09 36.65
C SER A 221 -9.35 32.60 36.56
N LYS A 222 -9.25 33.23 35.38
CA LYS A 222 -9.38 34.69 35.22
C LYS A 222 -10.62 35.13 34.42
N LYS A 223 -11.48 34.19 34.01
CA LYS A 223 -12.63 34.48 33.12
C LYS A 223 -14.02 34.23 33.70
N ASP A 224 -14.13 33.78 34.95
CA ASP A 224 -15.42 33.43 35.56
C ASP A 224 -16.01 34.53 36.48
N GLU A 225 -15.61 35.80 36.33
CA GLU A 225 -16.16 36.91 37.13
C GLU A 225 -16.96 37.96 36.33
N THR A 226 -17.25 37.71 35.05
CA THR A 226 -17.98 38.68 34.23
C THR A 226 -19.25 38.12 33.61
N LEU A 227 -20.35 38.48 34.29
CA LEU A 227 -21.69 38.74 33.76
C LEU A 227 -22.47 37.56 33.14
N TRP A 228 -23.29 36.96 33.99
CA TRP A 228 -24.63 36.50 33.62
C TRP A 228 -25.46 37.71 33.16
N ILE A 229 -25.60 37.90 31.84
CA ILE A 229 -26.75 38.62 31.27
C ILE A 229 -27.58 37.59 30.52
N ASP A 230 -28.73 37.28 31.11
CA ASP A 230 -29.82 36.56 30.48
C ASP A 230 -30.22 37.26 29.18
N ASN A 231 -30.21 36.54 28.07
CA ASN A 231 -30.94 36.95 26.87
C ASN A 231 -31.69 35.73 26.31
N PRO A 232 -33.01 35.63 26.54
CA PRO A 232 -33.83 34.63 25.88
C PRO A 232 -34.35 35.18 24.54
N THR A 233 -34.76 34.25 23.68
CA THR A 233 -35.60 34.39 22.47
C THR A 233 -34.92 34.67 21.12
N GLY A 234 -35.36 33.89 20.12
CA GLY A 234 -35.28 34.19 18.69
C GLY A 234 -34.61 33.08 17.88
N GLN A 235 -35.35 32.09 17.39
CA GLN A 235 -35.90 32.04 16.02
C GLN A 235 -34.92 31.48 14.96
N THR A 236 -35.27 30.28 14.43
CA THR A 236 -35.45 29.93 13.00
C THR A 236 -34.27 30.23 12.04
N ASP A 237 -33.86 29.40 11.08
CA ASP A 237 -34.57 28.46 10.22
C ASP A 237 -33.53 27.84 9.25
N ARG A 238 -33.84 26.66 8.70
CA ARG A 238 -33.44 26.19 7.35
C ARG A 238 -31.94 26.01 7.03
N TYR A 239 -31.49 24.75 7.05
CA TYR A 239 -30.47 24.30 6.11
C TYR A 239 -31.14 23.56 4.95
N ALA A 240 -31.08 24.20 3.79
CA ALA A 240 -31.50 23.68 2.50
C ALA A 240 -30.65 22.48 2.10
N THR A 241 -31.33 21.41 1.69
CA THR A 241 -30.77 20.31 0.91
C THR A 241 -30.29 20.82 -0.45
N PRO A 242 -29.06 20.52 -0.89
CA PRO A 242 -28.62 20.86 -2.23
C PRO A 242 -29.27 19.92 -3.26
N ASP A 243 -29.81 20.56 -4.30
CA ASP A 243 -30.58 19.97 -5.38
C ASP A 243 -29.81 18.92 -6.20
N THR A 244 -30.62 17.99 -6.67
CA THR A 244 -30.40 16.97 -7.68
C THR A 244 -29.71 17.50 -8.94
N TYR A 245 -28.61 16.84 -9.34
CA TYR A 245 -28.00 17.01 -10.65
C TYR A 245 -28.91 16.46 -11.75
N ASP A 246 -29.32 17.40 -12.61
CA ASP A 246 -30.05 17.22 -13.85
C ASP A 246 -29.21 16.46 -14.90
N LYS A 247 -29.87 15.60 -15.67
CA LYS A 247 -29.30 14.61 -16.58
C LYS A 247 -29.85 14.89 -17.98
N GLY A 248 -29.17 15.77 -18.71
CA GLY A 248 -29.28 15.99 -20.16
C GLY A 248 -27.88 16.36 -20.69
N ASP A 249 -27.44 16.01 -21.89
CA ASP A 249 -28.17 15.70 -23.10
C ASP A 249 -27.37 14.81 -24.06
N LYS A 250 -28.16 14.18 -24.93
CA LYS A 250 -27.77 13.38 -26.10
C LYS A 250 -26.82 14.17 -27.01
N TYR A 251 -25.65 13.61 -27.29
CA TYR A 251 -24.89 13.99 -28.48
C TYR A 251 -25.31 13.13 -29.66
N SER A 252 -25.75 13.85 -30.69
CA SER A 252 -26.30 13.42 -31.95
C SER A 252 -25.29 12.64 -32.79
N ASP A 253 -25.83 11.59 -33.40
CA ASP A 253 -25.28 10.82 -34.50
C ASP A 253 -24.94 11.74 -35.70
N GLY A 254 -23.73 11.56 -36.23
CA GLY A 254 -23.17 12.34 -37.33
C GLY A 254 -22.55 11.41 -38.37
N THR A 255 -23.38 10.63 -39.04
CA THR A 255 -23.04 9.92 -40.28
C THR A 255 -22.91 10.90 -41.43
N GLU A 256 -21.68 11.30 -41.79
CA GLU A 256 -21.37 11.83 -43.11
C GLU A 256 -20.82 10.72 -44.01
N ALA A 257 -21.61 10.37 -45.02
CA ALA A 257 -21.21 9.53 -46.13
C ALA A 257 -20.24 10.30 -47.04
N ARG A 258 -19.01 9.82 -47.17
CA ARG A 258 -18.04 10.32 -48.16
C ARG A 258 -18.10 9.43 -49.39
N SER A 259 -18.79 9.94 -50.42
CA SER A 259 -18.73 9.46 -51.80
C SER A 259 -17.51 10.06 -52.49
N THR A 260 -16.65 9.23 -53.10
CA THR A 260 -15.72 9.66 -54.14
C THR A 260 -15.51 8.53 -55.15
N SER A 261 -15.98 8.82 -56.36
CA SER A 261 -15.45 8.51 -57.71
C SER A 261 -14.93 7.11 -58.03
#